data_AF-A0A2E1ZBY9-F1
#
_entry.id   AF-A0A2E1ZBY9-F1
#
_cell.length_a   1.000
_cell.length_b   1.000
_cell.length_c   1.000
_cell.angle_alpha   90.00
_cell.angle_beta   90.00
_cell.angle_gamma   90.00
#
_symmetry.space_group_name_H-M   'P 1'
#
loop_
_entity.id
_entity.type
_entity.pdbx_description
1 polymer ?
#
loop_
_entity_poly.entity_id
_entity_poly.type
_entity_poly.pdbx_seq_one_letter_code
_entity_poly.pdbx_strand_id
1 'polypeptide(L)'
;MGGFSTIMGVALPTYFGRQYMGSIRGVISPIIIVASSFSPLLGGILWSEESSHKSAFVVFGAAWIIGGLLPLTLGKPKPSHNQDSEIAIAL
;
A
#
# COMPACT_ATOMS: atom_id res chain seq x y z
N MET A 1 -0.56 3.40 10.76
CA MET A 1 0.45 3.95 9.80
C MET A 1 1.88 3.49 10.04
N GLY A 2 2.34 3.20 11.28
CA GLY A 2 3.76 2.93 11.56
C GLY A 2 4.40 1.74 10.82
N GLY A 3 3.67 0.65 10.58
CA GLY A 3 4.20 -0.50 9.82
C GLY A 3 4.25 -0.29 8.30
N PHE A 4 3.40 0.59 7.76
CA PHE A 4 3.23 0.75 6.31
C PHE A 4 4.48 1.31 5.63
N SER A 5 5.09 2.36 6.19
CA SER A 5 6.30 2.95 5.60
C SER A 5 7.48 1.98 5.61
N THR A 6 7.59 1.17 6.68
CA THR A 6 8.66 0.18 6.84
C THR A 6 8.46 -1.00 5.88
N ILE A 7 7.25 -1.55 5.79
CA ILE A 7 6.92 -2.66 4.89
C ILE A 7 7.08 -2.21 3.43
N MET A 8 6.60 -1.02 3.05
CA MET A 8 6.76 -0.51 1.69
C MET A 8 8.22 -0.26 1.31
N GLY A 9 9.06 0.11 2.28
CA GLY A 9 10.51 0.28 2.07
C GLY A 9 11.25 -1.01 1.75
N VAL A 10 10.73 -2.17 2.16
CA VAL A 10 11.35 -3.49 1.93
C VAL A 10 10.61 -4.28 0.84
N ALA A 11 9.28 -4.36 0.91
CA ALA A 11 8.46 -5.15 0.00
C ALA A 11 8.61 -4.68 -1.45
N LEU A 12 8.48 -3.38 -1.73
CA LEU A 12 8.59 -2.87 -3.11
C LEU A 12 9.94 -3.21 -3.76
N PRO A 13 11.10 -2.98 -3.10
CA PRO A 13 12.37 -3.37 -3.70
C PRO A 13 12.55 -4.88 -3.83
N THR A 14 11.95 -5.68 -2.95
CA THR A 14 11.98 -7.15 -3.07
C THR A 14 11.13 -7.67 -4.24
N TYR A 15 10.02 -7.01 -4.60
CA TYR A 15 9.17 -7.43 -5.72
C TYR A 15 9.57 -6.84 -7.08
N PHE A 16 10.03 -5.58 -7.10
CA PHE A 16 10.27 -4.84 -8.34
C PHE A 16 11.75 -4.49 -8.56
N GLY A 17 12.62 -4.71 -7.58
CA GLY A 17 14.01 -4.29 -7.63
C GLY A 17 14.21 -2.81 -7.25
N ARG A 18 15.41 -2.48 -6.74
CA ARG A 18 15.72 -1.13 -6.22
C ARG A 18 15.82 -0.06 -7.33
N GLN A 19 16.14 -0.46 -8.56
CA GLN A 19 16.34 0.45 -9.70
C GLN A 19 15.06 1.19 -10.13
N TYR A 20 13.88 0.58 -9.98
CA TYR A 20 12.60 1.19 -10.38
C TYR A 20 11.89 1.93 -9.23
N MET A 21 12.53 2.04 -8.07
CA MET A 21 11.92 2.59 -6.86
C MET A 21 11.47 4.05 -7.05
N GLY A 22 12.25 4.84 -7.80
CA GLY A 22 11.92 6.23 -8.12
C GLY A 22 10.63 6.34 -8.94
N SER A 23 10.50 5.55 -10.00
CA SER A 23 9.31 5.52 -10.87
C SER A 23 8.08 5.00 -10.14
N ILE A 24 8.24 3.92 -9.35
CA ILE A 24 7.15 3.35 -8.54
C ILE A 24 6.63 4.38 -7.54
N ARG A 25 7.52 5.04 -6.79
CA ARG A 25 7.12 6.10 -5.85
C ARG A 25 6.47 7.28 -6.58
N GLY A 26 7.01 7.66 -7.74
CA GLY A 26 6.47 8.74 -8.57
C GLY A 26 5.02 8.52 -9.02
N VAL A 27 4.62 7.26 -9.26
CA VAL A 27 3.23 6.91 -9.63
C VAL A 27 2.36 6.70 -8.40
N ILE A 28 2.86 6.01 -7.37
CA ILE A 28 2.07 5.68 -6.17
C ILE A 28 1.73 6.94 -5.35
N SER A 29 2.68 7.85 -5.17
CA SER A 29 2.50 9.05 -4.36
C SER A 29 1.30 9.92 -4.77
N PRO A 30 1.13 10.33 -6.05
CA PRO A 30 -0.02 11.12 -6.46
C PRO A 30 -1.34 10.36 -6.33
N ILE A 31 -1.36 9.04 -6.59
CA ILE A 31 -2.56 8.21 -6.40
C ILE A 31 -2.99 8.23 -4.92
N ILE A 32 -2.04 8.06 -4.00
CA ILE A 32 -2.31 8.13 -2.56
C ILE A 32 -2.84 9.51 -2.17
N ILE A 33 -2.26 10.59 -2.70
CA ILE A 33 -2.71 11.96 -2.40
C ILE A 33 -4.16 12.15 -2.85
N VAL A 34 -4.48 11.81 -4.10
CA VAL A 34 -5.83 11.92 -4.66
C VAL A 34 -6.82 11.08 -3.84
N ALA A 35 -6.50 9.82 -3.55
CA ALA A 35 -7.35 8.95 -2.74
C ALA A 35 -7.54 9.48 -1.30
N SER A 36 -6.50 10.07 -0.71
CA SER A 36 -6.55 10.67 0.61
C SER A 36 -7.41 11.93 0.63
N SER A 37 -7.40 12.73 -0.44
CA SER A 37 -8.27 13.90 -0.59
C SER A 37 -9.76 13.54 -0.65
N PHE A 38 -10.11 12.33 -1.10
CA PHE A 38 -11.50 11.85 -1.10
C PHE A 38 -11.96 11.29 0.26
N SER A 39 -11.05 10.95 1.18
CA SER A 39 -11.42 10.43 2.52
C SER A 39 -12.30 11.39 3.33
N PRO A 40 -11.99 12.70 3.45
CA PRO A 40 -12.85 13.66 4.14
C PRO A 40 -14.21 13.81 3.48
N LEU A 41 -14.27 13.74 2.13
CA LEU A 41 -15.51 13.83 1.38
C LEU A 41 -16.43 12.64 1.68
N LEU A 42 -15.88 11.42 1.67
CA LEU A 42 -16.62 10.22 2.07
C LEU A 42 -17.04 10.27 3.53
N GLY A 43 -16.16 10.75 4.42
CA GLY A 43 -16.48 10.93 5.83
C GLY A 43 -17.62 11.92 6.06
N GLY A 44 -17.67 13.03 5.31
CA GLY A 44 -18.74 14.02 5.37
C GLY A 44 -20.06 13.54 4.77
N ILE A 45 -20.03 12.80 3.66
CA ILE A 45 -21.24 12.24 3.03
C ILE A 45 -21.85 11.11 3.90
N LEU A 46 -21.01 10.30 4.53
CA LEU A 46 -21.46 9.21 5.42
C LEU A 46 -21.89 9.72 6.80
N TRP A 47 -21.65 10.99 7.12
CA TRP A 47 -22.08 11.64 8.35
C TRP A 47 -23.55 12.06 8.24
N SER A 48 -24.45 11.12 8.55
CA SER A 48 -25.86 11.43 8.83
C SER A 48 -26.03 11.68 10.32
N GLU A 49 -26.62 12.82 10.71
CA GLU A 49 -26.90 13.15 12.12
C GLU A 49 -27.89 12.18 12.79
N GLU A 50 -28.64 11.39 11.99
CA GLU A 50 -29.77 10.59 12.47
C GLU A 50 -29.44 9.11 12.66
N SER A 51 -28.38 8.59 12.00
CA SER A 51 -27.99 7.19 12.11
C SER A 51 -26.66 7.06 12.84
N SER A 52 -26.69 6.40 14.00
CA SER A 52 -25.53 5.92 14.78
C SER A 52 -24.22 5.93 13.98
N HIS A 53 -23.29 6.82 14.35
CA HIS A 53 -21.95 7.09 13.78
C HIS A 53 -21.07 5.86 13.42
N LYS A 54 -21.55 4.66 13.73
CA LYS A 54 -20.96 3.36 13.41
C LYS A 54 -20.78 3.13 11.91
N SER A 55 -21.62 3.70 11.03
CA SER A 55 -21.56 3.47 9.58
C SER A 55 -20.23 3.90 8.96
N ALA A 56 -19.75 5.11 9.25
CA ALA A 56 -18.46 5.60 8.78
C ALA A 56 -17.31 4.72 9.30
N PHE A 57 -17.34 4.36 10.60
CA PHE A 57 -16.32 3.48 11.18
C PHE A 57 -16.31 2.07 10.56
N VAL A 58 -17.46 1.51 10.21
CA VAL A 58 -17.55 0.21 9.53
C VAL A 58 -16.97 0.28 8.11
N VAL A 59 -17.25 1.34 7.36
CA VAL A 59 -16.70 1.52 6.00
C VAL A 59 -15.19 1.68 6.03
N PHE A 60 -14.66 2.55 6.91
CA PHE A 60 -13.22 2.72 7.08
C PHE A 60 -12.56 1.44 7.60
N GLY A 61 -13.17 0.77 8.59
CA GLY A 61 -12.67 -0.48 9.14
C GLY A 61 -12.60 -1.60 8.09
N ALA A 62 -13.64 -1.76 7.28
CA ALA A 62 -13.66 -2.73 6.19
C ALA A 62 -12.58 -2.42 5.14
N ALA A 63 -12.40 -1.15 4.76
CA ALA A 63 -11.35 -0.74 3.83
C ALA A 63 -9.94 -1.11 4.36
N TRP A 64 -9.69 -0.92 5.65
CA TRP A 64 -8.43 -1.33 6.29
C TRP A 64 -8.23 -2.84 6.34
N ILE A 65 -9.28 -3.60 6.64
CA ILE A 65 -9.23 -5.06 6.63
C ILE A 65 -8.91 -5.58 5.23
N ILE A 66 -9.60 -5.07 4.20
CA ILE A 66 -9.35 -5.43 2.81
C ILE A 66 -7.92 -5.07 2.40
N GLY A 67 -7.47 -3.86 2.74
CA GLY A 67 -6.11 -3.41 2.45
C GLY A 67 -5.02 -4.23 3.15
N GLY A 68 -5.29 -4.74 4.35
CA GLY A 68 -4.39 -5.65 5.08
C GLY A 68 -4.45 -7.10 4.58
N LEU A 69 -5.59 -7.53 4.04
CA LEU A 69 -5.77 -8.90 3.53
C LEU A 69 -5.20 -9.08 2.12
N LEU A 70 -5.26 -8.05 1.27
CA LEU A 70 -4.71 -8.08 -0.09
C LEU A 70 -3.25 -8.56 -0.13
N PRO A 71 -2.31 -8.01 0.67
CA PRO A 71 -0.92 -8.44 0.69
C PRO A 71 -0.72 -9.92 1.04
N LEU A 72 -1.62 -10.52 1.81
CA LEU A 72 -1.54 -11.95 2.15
C LEU A 72 -1.87 -12.86 0.96
N THR A 73 -2.55 -12.33 -0.05
CA THR A 73 -2.84 -13.04 -1.31
C THR A 73 -1.71 -12.91 -2.33
N LEU A 74 -0.72 -12.05 -2.10
CA LEU A 74 0.44 -11.92 -2.97
C LEU A 74 1.34 -13.15 -2.84
N GLY A 75 1.65 -13.79 -3.97
CA GLY A 75 2.59 -14.92 -4.04
C GLY A 75 4.03 -14.50 -3.73
N LYS A 76 4.91 -15.48 -3.45
CA LYS A 76 6.32 -15.21 -3.12
C LYS A 76 6.98 -14.26 -4.14
N PRO A 77 7.78 -13.29 -3.68
CA PRO A 77 8.46 -12.36 -4.57
C PRO A 77 9.38 -13.11 -5.53
N LYS A 78 9.30 -12.76 -6.82
CA LYS A 78 10.21 -13.29 -7.84
C LYS A 78 11.57 -12.60 -7.64
N PRO A 79 12.69 -13.34 -7.54
CA PRO A 79 14.01 -12.75 -7.41
C PRO A 79 14.25 -11.74 -8.53
N SER A 80 14.73 -10.55 -8.18
CA SER A 80 15.10 -9.56 -9.19
C SER A 80 16.37 -10.03 -9.91
N HIS A 81 16.39 -9.93 -11.24
CA HIS A 81 17.47 -10.35 -12.14
C HIS A 81 18.90 -9.89 -11.72
N ASN A 82 19.01 -8.79 -10.96
CA ASN A 82 20.29 -8.23 -10.50
C ASN A 82 20.87 -8.95 -9.27
N GLN A 83 20.09 -9.80 -8.60
CA GLN A 83 20.54 -10.53 -7.41
C GLN A 83 21.33 -11.80 -7.78
N ASP A 84 21.05 -12.36 -8.95
CA ASP A 84 21.77 -13.52 -9.49
C ASP A 84 23.19 -13.15 -9.93
N SER A 85 23.39 -11.92 -10.41
CA SER A 85 24.70 -11.41 -10.83
C SER A 85 25.60 -11.04 -9.66
N GLU A 86 25.08 -10.50 -8.55
CA GLU A 86 25.90 -10.30 -7.34
C GLU A 86 26.32 -11.63 -6.69
N ILE A 87 25.46 -12.65 -6.71
CA ILE A 87 25.79 -13.99 -6.20
C ILE A 87 26.82 -14.68 -7.12
N ALA A 88 26.71 -14.51 -8.44
CA ALA A 88 27.64 -15.09 -9.41
C ALA A 88 29.03 -14.42 -9.41
N ILE A 89 29.15 -13.17 -8.96
CA ILE A 89 30.45 -12.48 -8.80
C ILE A 89 31.10 -12.81 -7.44
N ALA A 90 30.31 -13.26 -6.46
CA ALA A 90 30.77 -13.62 -5.12
C ALA A 90 31.20 -15.10 -4.98
N LEU A 91 31.10 -15.90 -6.04
CA LEU A 91 31.53 -17.30 -6.15
C LEU A 91 32.72 -17.45 -7.09
#